data_AF-A0A6M3MD25-F1
#
_entry.id   AF-A0A6M3MD25-F1
#
_cell.length_a   1.000
_cell.length_b   1.000
_cell.length_c   1.000
_cell.angle_alpha   90.00
_cell.angle_beta   90.00
_cell.angle_gamma   90.00
#
_symmetry.space_group_name_H-M   'P 1'
#
loop_
_entity.id
_entity.type
_entity.pdbx_description
1 polymer ?
#
loop_
_entity_poly.entity_id
_entity_poly.type
_entity_poly.pdbx_seq_one_letter_code
_entity_poly.pdbx_strand_id
1 'polypeptide(L)'
;MKLKRVLPSQVKIPDLRVRARFDQETLQQFKSSISEAGIVAPIIVCQVGEDLVLVDGAHRLEEAIENRLPSIDTVIFEGDMVDVLTKNLFLDHMRGKT
;
A
#
# COMPACT_ATOMS: atom_id res chain seq x y z
N MET A 1 -6.33 -13.97 5.08
CA MET A 1 -5.22 -13.00 4.95
C MET A 1 -3.92 -13.72 5.29
N LYS A 2 -2.88 -13.56 4.47
CA LYS A 2 -1.55 -14.17 4.65
C LYS A 2 -0.48 -13.07 4.61
N LEU A 3 0.50 -13.13 5.51
CA LEU A 3 1.68 -12.28 5.46
C LEU A 3 2.70 -12.89 4.51
N LYS A 4 3.19 -12.12 3.54
CA LYS A 4 4.19 -12.57 2.56
C LYS A 4 5.10 -11.42 2.18
N ARG A 5 6.38 -11.73 1.96
CA ARG A 5 7.35 -10.79 1.38
C ARG A 5 7.31 -10.89 -0.14
N VAL A 6 7.14 -9.76 -0.81
CA VAL A 6 7.11 -9.68 -2.29
C VAL A 6 8.03 -8.55 -2.77
N LEU A 7 8.39 -8.60 -4.05
CA LEU A 7 9.10 -7.48 -4.67
C LEU A 7 8.12 -6.31 -4.85
N PRO A 8 8.51 -5.06 -4.53
CA PRO A 8 7.65 -3.89 -4.74
C PRO A 8 7.11 -3.78 -6.18
N SER A 9 7.94 -4.14 -7.17
CA SER A 9 7.58 -4.11 -8.59
C SER A 9 6.51 -5.14 -9.01
N GLN A 10 6.21 -6.13 -8.17
CA GLN A 10 5.14 -7.11 -8.45
C GLN A 10 3.75 -6.58 -8.10
N VAL A 11 3.66 -5.47 -7.36
CA VAL A 11 2.39 -4.92 -6.92
C VAL A 11 1.89 -3.90 -7.93
N LYS A 12 0.74 -4.18 -8.53
CA LYS A 12 0.05 -3.29 -9.45
C LYS A 12 -0.76 -2.25 -8.68
N ILE A 13 -0.64 -0.99 -9.07
CA ILE A 13 -1.49 0.09 -8.57
C ILE A 13 -2.69 0.20 -9.52
N PRO A 14 -3.94 0.09 -9.03
CA PRO A 14 -5.11 0.24 -9.88
C PRO A 14 -5.24 1.69 -10.38
N ASP A 15 -5.70 1.86 -11.63
CA ASP A 15 -5.89 3.19 -12.27
C ASP A 15 -6.90 4.05 -11.51
N LEU A 16 -7.95 3.42 -10.97
CA LEU A 16 -8.96 4.04 -10.14
C LEU A 16 -8.71 3.70 -8.66
N ARG A 17 -8.35 4.71 -7.85
CA ARG A 17 -8.15 4.56 -6.41
C ARG A 17 -8.42 5.86 -5.66
N VAL A 18 -8.99 5.75 -4.45
CA VAL A 18 -8.99 6.86 -3.49
C VAL A 18 -7.62 6.89 -2.79
N ARG A 19 -6.88 7.98 -3.01
CA ARG A 19 -5.59 8.25 -2.37
C ARG A 19 -5.79 9.12 -1.14
N ALA A 20 -5.17 8.73 -0.03
CA ALA A 20 -5.10 9.56 1.16
C ALA A 20 -4.41 10.89 0.84
N ARG A 21 -4.94 11.99 1.38
CA ARG A 21 -4.33 13.31 1.23
C ARG A 21 -3.40 13.57 2.41
N PHE A 22 -2.11 13.68 2.11
CA PHE A 22 -1.11 14.14 3.07
C PHE A 22 -0.84 15.62 2.81
N ASP A 23 -0.75 16.43 3.86
CA ASP A 23 -0.11 17.74 3.74
C ASP A 23 1.41 17.57 3.55
N GLN A 24 2.08 18.63 3.08
CA GLN A 24 3.51 18.55 2.72
C GLN A 24 4.41 18.24 3.91
N GLU A 25 4.06 18.73 5.11
CA GLU A 25 4.85 18.51 6.33
C GLU A 25 4.75 17.04 6.78
N THR A 26 3.54 16.50 6.82
CA THR A 26 3.28 15.10 7.16
C THR A 26 3.92 14.16 6.14
N LEU A 27 3.87 14.51 4.85
CA LEU A 27 4.54 13.74 3.80
C LEU A 27 6.06 13.70 4.00
N GLN A 28 6.68 14.82 4.35
CA GLN A 28 8.12 14.88 4.57
C GLN A 28 8.54 14.07 5.80
N GLN A 29 7.80 14.18 6.91
CA GLN A 29 8.03 13.35 8.10
C GLN A 29 7.88 11.86 7.79
N PHE A 30 6.88 11.50 6.98
CA PHE A 30 6.65 10.14 6.54
C PHE A 30 7.82 9.58 5.71
N LYS A 31 8.31 10.35 4.72
CA LYS A 31 9.49 9.99 3.92
C LYS A 31 10.73 9.77 4.79
N SER A 32 11.01 10.69 5.71
CA SER A 32 12.13 10.56 6.65
C SER A 32 12.00 9.30 7.51
N SER A 33 10.79 8.99 8.00
CA SER A 33 10.56 7.80 8.83
C SER A 33 10.81 6.49 8.07
N ILE A 34 10.43 6.42 6.79
CA ILE A 34 10.70 5.24 5.94
C ILE A 34 12.18 5.12 5.63
N SER A 35 12.87 6.23 5.37
CA SER A 35 14.32 6.22 5.14
C SER A 35 15.11 5.74 6.36
N GLU A 36 14.66 6.07 7.57
CA GLU A 36 15.36 5.72 8.82
C GLU A 36 15.01 4.33 9.35
N ALA A 37 13.73 3.95 9.32
CA ALA A 37 13.23 2.72 9.95
C ALA A 37 12.81 1.62 8.95
N GLY A 38 12.74 1.95 7.66
CA GLY A 38 12.09 1.09 6.67
C GLY A 38 10.56 1.07 6.81
N ILE A 39 9.92 0.17 6.06
CA ILE A 39 8.46 0.02 6.10
C ILE A 39 8.08 -0.83 7.33
N VAL A 40 7.67 -0.17 8.41
CA VAL A 40 7.25 -0.83 9.65
C VAL A 40 5.88 -1.49 9.54
N ALA A 41 4.96 -0.85 8.82
CA ALA A 41 3.61 -1.37 8.60
C ALA A 41 3.53 -2.08 7.24
N PRO A 42 3.05 -3.33 7.14
CA PRO A 42 2.91 -4.02 5.85
C PRO A 42 1.85 -3.37 4.96
N ILE A 43 2.07 -3.37 3.65
CA ILE A 43 1.04 -2.91 2.69
C ILE A 43 -0.06 -3.97 2.54
N ILE A 44 -1.26 -3.55 2.12
CA ILE A 44 -2.38 -4.47 1.91
C ILE A 44 -2.60 -4.63 0.41
N VAL A 45 -2.62 -5.88 -0.05
CA VAL A 45 -2.82 -6.22 -1.45
C VAL A 45 -3.91 -7.29 -1.60
N CYS A 46 -4.64 -7.21 -2.71
CA CYS A 46 -5.58 -8.24 -3.15
C CYS A 46 -4.92 -9.08 -4.25
N GLN A 47 -5.00 -10.40 -4.13
CA GLN A 47 -4.66 -11.33 -5.21
C GLN A 47 -5.89 -11.45 -6.13
N VAL A 48 -5.81 -10.87 -7.33
CA VAL A 48 -6.85 -10.91 -8.36
C VAL A 48 -6.31 -11.74 -9.53
N GLY A 49 -6.71 -13.01 -9.61
CA GLY A 49 -6.10 -13.96 -10.54
C GLY A 49 -4.61 -14.13 -10.21
N GLU A 50 -3.73 -13.85 -11.18
CA GLU A 50 -2.27 -13.91 -10.99
C GLU A 50 -1.67 -12.60 -10.44
N ASP A 51 -2.45 -11.52 -10.43
CA ASP A 51 -1.98 -10.19 -10.09
C ASP A 51 -2.11 -9.85 -8.60
N LEU A 52 -1.12 -9.12 -8.08
CA LEU A 52 -1.17 -8.48 -6.77
C LEU A 52 -1.56 -7.02 -6.94
N VAL A 53 -2.79 -6.67 -6.54
CA VAL A 53 -3.34 -5.32 -6.69
C VAL A 53 -3.31 -4.58 -5.36
N LEU A 54 -2.80 -3.36 -5.37
CA LEU A 54 -2.67 -2.53 -4.18
C LEU A 54 -4.04 -2.05 -3.67
N VAL A 55 -4.31 -2.30 -2.39
CA VAL A 55 -5.51 -1.83 -1.69
C VAL A 55 -5.17 -0.68 -0.76
N ASP A 56 -4.06 -0.82 -0.02
CA ASP A 56 -3.62 0.17 0.94
C ASP A 56 -2.09 0.28 1.08
N GLY A 57 -1.61 1.50 1.38
CA GLY A 57 -0.19 1.80 1.54
C GLY A 57 0.49 2.33 0.27
N ALA A 58 -0.18 3.20 -0.49
CA ALA A 58 0.38 3.82 -1.71
C ALA A 58 1.78 4.40 -1.49
N HIS A 59 1.92 5.31 -0.53
CA HIS A 59 3.18 5.98 -0.27
C HIS A 59 4.28 5.01 0.19
N ARG A 60 3.94 3.95 0.95
CA ARG A 60 4.91 2.92 1.33
C ARG A 60 5.43 2.17 0.11
N LEU A 61 4.54 1.83 -0.82
CA LEU A 61 4.94 1.17 -2.06
C LEU A 61 5.79 2.10 -2.94
N GLU A 62 5.39 3.37 -3.09
CA GLU A 62 6.12 4.38 -3.85
C GLU A 62 7.55 4.53 -3.31
N GLU A 63 7.71 4.74 -1.99
CA GLU A 63 9.02 4.84 -1.35
C GLU A 63 9.85 3.55 -1.48
N ALA A 64 9.21 2.37 -1.39
CA ALA A 64 9.91 1.10 -1.58
C ALA A 64 10.49 0.96 -2.99
N ILE A 65 9.76 1.42 -4.00
CA ILE A 65 10.17 1.42 -5.40
C ILE A 65 11.30 2.43 -5.60
N GLU A 66 11.15 3.66 -5.07
CA GLU A 66 12.17 4.72 -5.16
C GLU A 66 13.50 4.29 -4.52
N ASN A 67 13.45 3.66 -3.34
CA ASN A 67 14.62 3.16 -2.62
C ASN A 67 15.11 1.78 -3.09
N ARG A 68 14.49 1.20 -4.14
CA ARG A 68 14.84 -0.11 -4.72
C ARG A 68 14.93 -1.23 -3.68
N LEU A 69 13.98 -1.27 -2.75
CA LEU A 69 13.97 -2.28 -1.70
C LEU A 69 13.81 -3.69 -2.32
N PRO A 70 14.60 -4.69 -1.88
CA PRO A 70 14.57 -6.04 -2.45
C PRO A 70 13.33 -6.84 -2.05
N SER A 71 12.62 -6.42 -0.99
CA SER A 71 11.34 -7.01 -0.59
C SER A 71 10.62 -6.13 0.42
N ILE A 72 9.29 -6.20 0.41
CA ILE A 72 8.41 -5.53 1.37
C ILE A 72 7.42 -6.52 1.98
N ASP A 73 7.04 -6.28 3.23
CA ASP A 73 6.01 -7.06 3.90
C ASP A 73 4.62 -6.67 3.39
N THR A 74 3.85 -7.69 3.03
CA THR A 74 2.50 -7.53 2.48
C THR A 74 1.49 -8.43 3.18
N VAL A 75 0.29 -7.91 3.38
CA VAL A 75 -0.88 -8.70 3.75
C VAL A 75 -1.67 -8.97 2.48
N ILE A 76 -1.72 -10.24 2.09
CA ILE A 76 -2.40 -10.72 0.88
C ILE A 76 -3.75 -11.33 1.27
N PHE A 77 -4.81 -10.95 0.57
CA PHE A 77 -6.08 -11.66 0.57
C PHE A 77 -6.51 -11.94 -0.87
N GLU A 78 -7.30 -12.99 -1.08
CA GLU A 78 -7.84 -13.34 -2.39
C GLU A 78 -9.18 -12.63 -2.60
N GLY A 79 -9.46 -12.19 -3.82
CA GLY A 79 -10.70 -11.49 -4.15
C GLY A 79 -10.71 -10.98 -5.59
N ASP A 80 -11.63 -10.07 -5.87
CA ASP A 80 -11.76 -9.41 -7.17
C ASP A 80 -11.46 -7.90 -7.11
N MET A 81 -11.66 -7.21 -8.24
CA MET A 81 -11.47 -5.75 -8.30
C MET A 81 -12.55 -4.99 -7.51
N VAL A 82 -13.74 -5.55 -7.30
CA VAL A 82 -14.78 -4.94 -6.46
C VAL A 82 -14.31 -4.94 -5.01
N ASP A 83 -13.71 -6.04 -4.54
CA ASP A 83 -13.11 -6.13 -3.21
C ASP A 83 -11.98 -5.12 -3.02
N VAL A 84 -11.11 -4.95 -4.03
CA VAL A 84 -10.02 -3.96 -4.02
C VAL A 84 -10.56 -2.56 -3.78
N LEU A 85 -11.52 -2.13 -4.60
CA LEU A 85 -12.07 -0.78 -4.56
C LEU A 85 -12.88 -0.54 -3.27
N THR A 86 -13.71 -1.52 -2.88
CA THR A 86 -14.53 -1.43 -1.65
C THR A 86 -13.66 -1.31 -0.41
N LYS A 87 -12.60 -2.13 -0.31
CA LYS A 87 -11.67 -2.06 0.82
C LYS A 87 -10.81 -0.82 0.79
N ASN A 88 -10.37 -0.38 -0.39
CA ASN A 88 -9.66 0.89 -0.51
C ASN A 88 -10.51 2.05 0.01
N LEU A 89 -11.79 2.11 -0.39
CA LEU A 89 -12.74 3.13 0.08
C LEU A 89 -12.99 3.02 1.59
N PHE A 90 -13.20 1.81 2.10
CA PHE A 90 -13.44 1.59 3.53
C PHE A 90 -12.23 2.00 4.40
N LEU A 91 -11.01 1.60 4.01
CA LEU A 91 -9.80 1.91 4.74
C LEU A 91 -9.45 3.39 4.69
N ASP A 92 -9.75 4.07 3.59
CA ASP A 92 -9.63 5.53 3.50
C ASP A 92 -10.65 6.23 4.39
N HIS A 93 -11.92 5.81 4.35
CA HIS A 93 -12.97 6.34 5.20
C HIS A 93 -12.68 6.16 6.71
N MET A 94 -12.17 5.00 7.10
CA MET A 94 -11.80 4.71 8.50
C MET A 94 -10.64 5.59 9.01
N ARG A 95 -9.81 6.12 8.12
CA ARG A 95 -8.77 7.10 8.48
C ARG A 95 -9.33 8.51 8.65
N GLY A 96 -10.42 8.82 7.98
CA GLY A 96 -11.11 10.10 8.04
C GLY A 96 -12.05 10.26 9.24
N LYS A 97 -11.53 10.12 10.47
CA LYS A 97 -12.03 10.80 11.68
C LYS A 97 -10.91 10.90 12.72
N THR A 98 -10.04 11.90 12.60
CA THR A 98 -9.43 12.59 13.75
C THR A 98 -9.22 14.03 13.35
#